data_AF-A0A7Y2L1R5-F1
#
_entry.id   AF-A0A7Y2L1R5-F1
#
_cell.length_a   1.000
_cell.length_b   1.000
_cell.length_c   1.000
_cell.angle_alpha   90.00
_cell.angle_beta   90.00
_cell.angle_gamma   90.00
#
_symmetry.space_group_name_H-M   'P 1'
#
loop_
_entity.id
_entity.type
_entity.pdbx_description
1 polymer ?
#
loop_
_entity_poly.entity_id
_entity_poly.type
_entity_poly.pdbx_seq_one_letter_code
_entity_poly.pdbx_strand_id
1 'polypeptide(L)'
;GIEIIGITAGEAKDPQRVIPKAINAVPLRILLFYVLTLFVLMAIYPWTQIGSQGSPFVQIFDSLGISSAATILNIVVISAAVSAINSDIFGAGRMMFGLAQQGQAPKGFAKISRHGVPWMTVLVMGVTLLAGVLLNYLIPENIFLVIASIATFATVWVWLMILVTQVAMRRSMTREQVAELKFPVPFWPYAPIAAIVFMVFIFGVLGYFPETQAALMVGAVWIVLLVVAYLLWVKPAAGAAVEEAPELS
;
A
#
# COMPACT_ATOMS: atom_id res chain seq x y z
N GLY A 1 -0.33 -2.53 2.46
CA GLY A 1 -1.39 -3.28 3.16
C GLY A 1 -1.33 -4.78 2.91
N ILE A 2 -2.29 -5.36 2.19
CA ILE A 2 -2.38 -6.82 1.97
C ILE A 2 -1.28 -7.36 1.05
N GLU A 3 -0.68 -6.51 0.23
CA GLU A 3 0.48 -6.83 -0.61
C GLU A 3 1.72 -7.19 0.22
N ILE A 4 1.79 -6.76 1.49
CA ILE A 4 2.85 -7.16 2.43
C ILE A 4 2.84 -8.68 2.65
N ILE A 5 1.67 -9.34 2.56
CA ILE A 5 1.57 -10.80 2.63
C ILE A 5 2.47 -11.45 1.57
N GLY A 6 2.54 -10.85 0.37
CA GLY A 6 3.41 -11.31 -0.71
C GLY A 6 4.90 -11.11 -0.39
N ILE A 7 5.28 -9.99 0.23
CA ILE A 7 6.67 -9.72 0.64
C ILE A 7 7.11 -10.70 1.73
N THR A 8 6.22 -10.97 2.70
CA THR A 8 6.50 -11.89 3.82
C THR A 8 6.30 -13.36 3.46
N ALA A 9 5.84 -13.66 2.24
CA ALA A 9 5.56 -15.03 1.79
C ALA A 9 6.79 -15.94 1.91
N GLY A 10 7.98 -15.42 1.57
CA GLY A 10 9.24 -16.17 1.62
C GLY A 10 9.71 -16.51 3.04
N GLU A 11 9.19 -15.80 4.05
CA GLU A 11 9.54 -16.00 5.47
C GLU A 11 8.44 -16.78 6.22
N ALA A 12 7.33 -17.07 5.55
CA ALA A 12 6.19 -17.70 6.19
C ALA A 12 6.41 -19.20 6.40
N LYS A 13 6.12 -19.69 7.60
CA LYS A 13 6.11 -21.14 7.87
C LYS A 13 4.93 -21.79 7.13
N ASP A 14 5.23 -22.74 6.26
CA ASP A 14 4.26 -23.39 5.35
C ASP A 14 3.48 -22.39 4.46
N PRO A 15 4.16 -21.72 3.51
CA PRO A 15 3.57 -20.69 2.64
C PRO A 15 2.33 -21.17 1.88
N GLN A 16 2.32 -22.44 1.50
CA GLN A 16 1.28 -23.05 0.67
C GLN A 16 -0.07 -23.09 1.38
N ARG A 17 -0.06 -23.17 2.72
CA ARG A 17 -1.28 -23.17 3.52
C ARG A 17 -1.61 -21.79 4.08
N VAL A 18 -0.60 -21.07 4.60
CA VAL A 18 -0.84 -19.82 5.33
C VAL A 18 -1.20 -18.67 4.39
N ILE A 19 -0.61 -18.59 3.19
CA ILE A 19 -0.87 -17.49 2.26
C ILE A 19 -2.31 -17.54 1.72
N PRO A 20 -2.82 -18.65 1.16
CA PRO A 20 -4.21 -18.70 0.70
C PRO A 20 -5.21 -18.43 1.82
N LYS A 21 -4.93 -18.93 3.04
CA LYS A 21 -5.79 -18.68 4.20
C LYS A 21 -5.82 -17.19 4.57
N ALA A 22 -4.67 -16.52 4.57
CA ALA A 22 -4.60 -15.09 4.85
C ALA A 22 -5.31 -14.26 3.77
N ILE A 23 -5.04 -14.54 2.48
CA ILE A 23 -5.65 -13.83 1.34
C ILE A 23 -7.17 -13.93 1.37
N ASN A 24 -7.75 -15.09 1.72
CA ASN A 24 -9.21 -15.24 1.77
C ASN A 24 -9.83 -14.67 3.05
N ALA A 25 -9.13 -14.73 4.19
CA ALA A 25 -9.68 -14.29 5.47
C ALA A 25 -9.61 -12.77 5.66
N VAL A 26 -8.55 -12.11 5.18
CA VAL A 26 -8.33 -10.69 5.43
C VAL A 26 -9.43 -9.82 4.80
N PRO A 27 -9.76 -9.93 3.50
CA PRO A 27 -10.84 -9.14 2.89
C PRO A 27 -12.19 -9.38 3.54
N LEU A 28 -12.52 -10.63 3.88
CA LEU A 28 -13.78 -10.96 4.58
C LEU A 28 -13.87 -10.24 5.93
N ARG A 29 -12.78 -10.25 6.70
CA ARG A 29 -12.71 -9.56 7.99
C ARG A 29 -12.79 -8.05 7.82
N ILE A 30 -12.05 -7.48 6.87
CA ILE A 30 -12.09 -6.05 6.58
C ILE A 30 -13.51 -5.65 6.21
N LEU A 31 -14.15 -6.36 5.27
CA LEU A 31 -15.52 -6.06 4.85
C LEU A 31 -16.50 -6.19 6.02
N LEU A 32 -16.42 -7.27 6.79
CA LEU A 32 -17.30 -7.50 7.94
C LEU A 32 -17.14 -6.39 8.98
N PHE A 33 -15.93 -6.12 9.46
CA PHE A 33 -15.71 -5.12 10.49
C PHE A 33 -15.97 -3.72 9.96
N TYR A 34 -15.49 -3.37 8.78
CA TYR A 34 -15.68 -2.03 8.20
C TYR A 34 -17.16 -1.72 7.95
N VAL A 35 -17.87 -2.61 7.23
CA VAL A 35 -19.29 -2.38 6.90
C VAL A 35 -20.16 -2.41 8.14
N LEU A 36 -19.94 -3.36 9.06
CA LEU A 36 -20.71 -3.43 10.29
C LEU A 36 -20.50 -2.19 11.16
N THR A 37 -19.24 -1.75 11.29
CA THR A 37 -18.91 -0.54 12.04
C THR A 37 -19.55 0.69 11.40
N LEU A 38 -19.44 0.88 10.08
CA LEU A 38 -20.09 2.00 9.40
C LEU A 38 -21.61 1.96 9.54
N PHE A 39 -22.22 0.77 9.41
CA PHE A 39 -23.65 0.59 9.59
C PHE A 39 -24.11 1.03 10.98
N VAL A 40 -23.41 0.58 12.03
CA VAL A 40 -23.71 0.98 13.41
C VAL A 40 -23.52 2.49 13.60
N LEU A 41 -22.43 3.06 13.08
CA LEU A 41 -22.17 4.49 13.20
C LEU A 41 -23.24 5.33 12.51
N MET A 42 -23.61 4.99 11.28
CA MET A 42 -24.63 5.73 10.51
C MET A 42 -26.04 5.56 11.07
N ALA A 43 -26.32 4.45 11.77
CA ALA A 43 -27.59 4.24 12.47
C ALA A 43 -27.72 5.12 13.73
N ILE A 44 -26.60 5.46 14.36
CA ILE A 44 -26.56 6.23 15.61
C ILE A 44 -26.37 7.73 15.34
N TYR A 45 -25.60 8.08 14.31
CA TYR A 45 -25.24 9.47 14.01
C TYR A 45 -25.45 9.81 12.53
N PRO A 46 -26.18 10.90 12.20
CA PRO A 46 -26.41 11.28 10.82
C PRO A 46 -25.10 11.54 10.08
N TRP A 47 -24.89 10.83 8.97
CA TRP A 47 -23.66 10.92 8.18
C TRP A 47 -23.37 12.34 7.65
N THR A 48 -24.40 13.18 7.52
CA THR A 48 -24.29 14.59 7.10
C THR A 48 -23.70 15.51 8.17
N GLN A 49 -23.63 15.07 9.42
CA GLN A 49 -23.08 15.85 10.54
C GLN A 49 -21.64 15.44 10.91
N ILE A 50 -21.09 14.41 10.26
CA ILE A 50 -19.71 13.99 10.50
C ILE A 50 -18.77 15.05 9.92
N GLY A 51 -18.10 15.79 10.79
CA GLY A 51 -17.19 16.87 10.40
C GLY A 51 -15.85 16.34 9.90
N SER A 52 -15.10 17.20 9.21
CA SER A 52 -13.75 16.90 8.71
C SER A 52 -12.65 16.97 9.77
N GLN A 53 -12.96 17.40 11.00
CA GLN A 53 -11.98 17.69 12.05
C GLN A 53 -11.83 16.53 13.04
N GLY A 54 -10.81 15.69 12.85
CA GLY A 54 -10.49 14.57 13.73
C GLY A 54 -11.19 13.25 13.35
N SER A 55 -11.12 12.25 14.21
CA SER A 55 -11.67 10.92 13.92
C SER A 55 -13.20 10.91 14.06
N PRO A 56 -13.96 10.51 13.03
CA PRO A 56 -15.42 10.37 13.11
C PRO A 56 -15.87 9.48 14.26
N PHE A 57 -15.07 8.45 14.60
CA PHE A 57 -15.32 7.58 15.74
C PHE A 57 -15.32 8.36 17.05
N VAL A 58 -14.31 9.20 17.27
CA VAL A 58 -14.19 9.98 18.50
C VAL A 58 -15.31 11.03 18.55
N GLN A 59 -15.58 11.71 17.44
CA GLN A 59 -16.63 12.73 17.34
C GLN A 59 -18.02 12.18 17.71
N ILE A 60 -18.36 10.97 17.22
CA ILE A 60 -19.68 10.37 17.47
C ILE A 60 -19.84 10.03 18.96
N PHE A 61 -18.85 9.38 19.59
CA PHE A 61 -18.96 9.02 21.01
C PHE A 61 -18.91 10.22 21.95
N ASP A 62 -18.17 11.27 21.58
CA ASP A 62 -18.17 12.53 22.33
C ASP A 62 -19.51 13.27 22.20
N SER A 63 -20.11 13.29 21.00
CA SER A 63 -21.44 13.87 20.76
C SER A 63 -22.56 13.14 21.52
N LEU A 64 -22.37 11.86 21.85
CA LEU A 64 -23.29 11.05 22.67
C LEU A 64 -23.07 11.23 24.18
N GLY A 65 -22.11 12.08 24.59
CA GLY A 65 -21.79 12.33 26.00
C GLY A 65 -20.98 11.23 26.67
N ILE A 66 -20.36 10.32 25.89
CA ILE A 66 -19.56 9.20 26.39
C ILE A 66 -18.06 9.49 26.17
N SER A 67 -17.56 10.56 26.79
CA SER A 67 -16.17 11.03 26.59
C SER A 67 -15.10 10.00 27.00
N SER A 68 -15.42 9.07 27.90
CA SER A 68 -14.55 7.93 28.24
C SER A 68 -14.35 6.98 27.06
N ALA A 69 -15.43 6.66 26.33
CA ALA A 69 -15.37 5.84 25.12
C ALA A 69 -14.62 6.57 23.99
N ALA A 70 -14.84 7.88 23.83
CA ALA A 70 -14.12 8.71 22.87
C ALA A 70 -12.59 8.67 23.13
N THR A 71 -12.17 8.77 24.39
CA THR A 71 -10.75 8.69 24.78
C THR A 71 -10.13 7.32 24.48
N ILE A 72 -10.82 6.24 24.83
CA ILE A 72 -10.37 4.87 24.56
C ILE A 72 -10.21 4.67 23.05
N LEU A 73 -11.19 5.09 22.26
CA LEU A 73 -11.15 4.98 20.80
C LEU A 73 -9.99 5.77 20.20
N ASN A 74 -9.72 6.97 20.71
CA ASN A 74 -8.57 7.75 20.25
C ASN A 74 -7.25 7.00 20.48
N ILE A 75 -7.06 6.38 21.66
CA ILE A 75 -5.88 5.56 21.96
C ILE A 75 -5.78 4.37 21.00
N VAL A 76 -6.90 3.69 20.73
CA VAL A 76 -6.95 2.55 19.80
C VAL A 76 -6.58 2.99 18.38
N VAL A 77 -7.11 4.11 17.90
CA VAL A 77 -6.82 4.65 16.56
C VAL A 77 -5.34 5.01 16.43
N ILE A 78 -4.77 5.69 17.41
CA ILE A 78 -3.34 6.04 17.41
C ILE A 78 -2.47 4.78 17.43
N SER A 79 -2.82 3.80 18.28
CA SER A 79 -2.08 2.54 18.36
C SER A 79 -2.14 1.76 17.04
N ALA A 80 -3.30 1.74 16.38
CA ALA A 80 -3.47 1.13 15.07
C ALA A 80 -2.66 1.87 13.98
N ALA A 81 -2.65 3.20 13.99
CA ALA A 81 -1.87 4.01 13.06
C ALA A 81 -0.36 3.75 13.21
N VAL A 82 0.15 3.71 14.44
CA VAL A 82 1.57 3.39 14.72
C VAL A 82 1.92 1.97 14.24
N SER A 83 1.04 1.00 14.45
CA SER A 83 1.22 -0.38 13.96
C SER A 83 1.26 -0.46 12.43
N ALA A 84 0.39 0.29 11.75
CA ALA A 84 0.38 0.38 10.29
C ALA A 84 1.68 1.01 9.76
N ILE A 85 2.10 2.14 10.34
CA ILE A 85 3.37 2.81 9.98
C ILE A 85 4.56 1.86 10.14
N ASN A 86 4.63 1.10 11.23
CA ASN A 86 5.70 0.13 11.44
C ASN A 86 5.71 -0.96 10.35
N SER A 87 4.54 -1.47 9.98
CA SER A 87 4.40 -2.48 8.92
C SER A 87 4.80 -1.94 7.54
N ASP A 88 4.46 -0.69 7.24
CA ASP A 88 4.82 -0.04 5.98
C ASP A 88 6.33 0.25 5.91
N ILE A 89 6.94 0.73 7.00
CA ILE A 89 8.40 0.93 7.07
C ILE A 89 9.15 -0.39 6.86
N PHE A 90 8.67 -1.46 7.48
CA PHE A 90 9.23 -2.79 7.33
C PHE A 90 9.12 -3.33 5.90
N GLY A 91 7.93 -3.23 5.30
CA GLY A 91 7.69 -3.64 3.91
C GLY A 91 8.53 -2.85 2.92
N ALA A 92 8.53 -1.52 3.04
CA ALA A 92 9.34 -0.63 2.20
C ALA A 92 10.84 -0.89 2.37
N GLY A 93 11.29 -1.14 3.61
CA GLY A 93 12.67 -1.50 3.92
C GLY A 93 13.14 -2.69 3.10
N ARG A 94 12.38 -3.78 3.13
CA ARG A 94 12.71 -5.02 2.42
C ARG A 94 12.65 -4.88 0.91
N MET A 95 11.63 -4.18 0.39
CA MET A 95 11.53 -3.91 -1.05
C MET A 95 12.73 -3.10 -1.53
N MET A 96 13.08 -2.00 -0.84
CA MET A 96 14.22 -1.16 -1.21
C MET A 96 15.56 -1.89 -1.07
N PHE A 97 15.72 -2.74 -0.04
CA PHE A 97 16.91 -3.57 0.12
C PHE A 97 17.06 -4.59 -1.02
N GLY A 98 15.98 -5.30 -1.36
CA GLY A 98 15.97 -6.27 -2.47
C GLY A 98 16.27 -5.61 -3.81
N LEU A 99 15.66 -4.46 -4.09
CA LEU A 99 15.96 -3.66 -5.28
C LEU A 99 17.44 -3.22 -5.29
N ALA A 100 17.97 -2.73 -4.17
CA ALA A 100 19.37 -2.28 -4.11
C ALA A 100 20.37 -3.42 -4.35
N GLN A 101 20.08 -4.62 -3.85
CA GLN A 101 20.89 -5.82 -4.11
C GLN A 101 20.91 -6.21 -5.60
N GLN A 102 19.80 -6.01 -6.30
CA GLN A 102 19.69 -6.25 -7.74
C GLN A 102 20.24 -5.09 -8.59
N GLY A 103 20.89 -4.09 -7.98
CA GLY A 103 21.32 -2.87 -8.64
C GLY A 103 20.16 -1.98 -9.10
N GLN A 104 18.94 -2.25 -8.63
CA GLN A 104 17.68 -1.57 -8.95
C GLN A 104 17.31 -0.41 -7.99
N ALA A 105 18.20 -0.08 -7.04
CA ALA A 105 18.07 1.09 -6.18
C ALA A 105 19.48 1.58 -5.76
N PRO A 106 19.62 2.83 -5.24
CA PRO A 106 20.91 3.33 -4.77
C PRO A 106 21.57 2.41 -3.74
N LYS A 107 22.88 2.18 -3.86
CA LYS A 107 23.66 1.26 -2.99
C LYS A 107 23.50 1.52 -1.48
N GLY A 108 23.14 2.75 -1.08
CA GLY A 108 22.84 3.08 0.30
C GLY A 108 21.69 2.27 0.91
N PHE A 109 20.71 1.85 0.10
CA PHE A 109 19.58 1.03 0.53
C PHE A 109 19.92 -0.45 0.71
N ALA A 110 21.08 -0.91 0.22
CA ALA A 110 21.59 -2.27 0.47
C ALA A 110 22.29 -2.42 1.83
N LYS A 111 22.38 -1.34 2.64
CA LYS A 111 23.03 -1.38 3.95
C LYS A 111 22.02 -1.67 5.06
N ILE A 112 22.27 -2.72 5.83
CA ILE A 112 21.54 -3.04 7.05
C ILE A 112 22.22 -2.45 8.29
N SER A 113 21.42 -2.06 9.28
CA SER A 113 21.91 -1.68 10.61
C SER A 113 22.32 -2.91 11.42
N ARG A 114 22.95 -2.69 12.58
CA ARG A 114 23.28 -3.75 13.57
C ARG A 114 22.05 -4.55 14.04
N HIS A 115 20.85 -3.99 13.91
CA HIS A 115 19.59 -4.63 14.28
C HIS A 115 18.90 -5.31 13.07
N GLY A 116 19.58 -5.45 11.93
CA GLY A 116 19.04 -6.15 10.76
C GLY A 116 18.03 -5.35 9.92
N VAL A 117 17.89 -4.04 10.16
CA VAL A 117 16.90 -3.19 9.45
C VAL A 117 17.60 -2.28 8.42
N PRO A 118 17.07 -2.14 7.18
CA PRO A 118 17.52 -1.17 6.17
C PRO A 118 17.38 0.29 6.66
N TRP A 119 18.43 0.81 7.29
CA TRP A 119 18.37 2.05 8.06
C TRP A 119 18.08 3.28 7.19
N MET A 120 18.54 3.28 5.93
CA MET A 120 18.30 4.37 4.99
C MET A 120 16.81 4.52 4.70
N THR A 121 16.08 3.40 4.54
CA THR A 121 14.63 3.43 4.31
C THR A 121 13.90 3.98 5.53
N VAL A 122 14.29 3.54 6.73
CA VAL A 122 13.72 4.05 7.99
C VAL A 122 13.91 5.56 8.11
N LEU A 123 15.11 6.06 7.80
CA LEU A 123 15.42 7.48 7.86
C LEU A 123 14.61 8.29 6.85
N VAL A 124 14.56 7.85 5.59
CA VAL A 124 13.78 8.53 4.54
C VAL A 124 12.29 8.57 4.90
N MET A 125 11.73 7.46 5.38
CA MET A 125 10.33 7.43 5.80
C MET A 125 10.08 8.30 7.04
N GLY A 126 10.98 8.28 8.03
CA GLY A 126 10.88 9.14 9.21
C GLY A 126 10.90 10.63 8.86
N VAL A 127 11.83 11.05 8.00
CA VAL A 127 11.89 12.43 7.49
C VAL A 127 10.62 12.79 6.71
N THR A 128 10.11 11.87 5.89
CA THR A 128 8.88 12.10 5.11
C THR A 128 7.65 12.25 6.02
N LEU A 129 7.55 11.44 7.08
CA LEU A 129 6.49 11.58 8.08
C LEU A 129 6.57 12.90 8.82
N LEU A 130 7.77 13.32 9.26
CA LEU A 130 7.98 14.62 9.91
C LEU A 130 7.66 15.79 8.98
N ALA A 131 8.01 15.68 7.70
CA ALA A 131 7.63 16.66 6.70
C ALA A 131 6.10 16.73 6.53
N GLY A 132 5.42 15.58 6.52
CA GLY A 132 3.96 15.52 6.52
C GLY A 132 3.32 16.21 7.73
N VAL A 133 3.87 16.00 8.94
CA VAL A 133 3.42 16.70 10.16
C VAL A 133 3.63 18.20 10.06
N LEU A 134 4.79 18.64 9.54
CA LEU A 134 5.08 20.05 9.34
C LEU A 134 4.12 20.69 8.34
N LEU A 135 3.87 20.03 7.21
CA LEU A 135 2.90 20.50 6.21
C LEU A 135 1.48 20.55 6.78
N ASN A 136 1.11 19.60 7.64
CA ASN A 136 -0.17 19.60 8.34
C ASN A 136 -0.31 20.79 9.30
N TYR A 137 0.78 21.22 9.92
CA TYR A 137 0.78 22.42 10.76
C TYR A 137 0.70 23.72 9.94
N LEU A 138 1.36 23.78 8.78
CA LEU A 138 1.44 24.99 7.96
C LEU A 138 0.20 25.22 7.07
N ILE A 139 -0.43 24.17 6.55
CA ILE A 139 -1.53 24.26 5.57
C ILE A 139 -2.64 23.24 5.90
N PRO A 140 -3.29 23.33 7.08
CA PRO A 140 -4.16 22.27 7.61
C PRO A 140 -5.39 21.97 6.74
N GLU A 141 -5.96 22.97 6.06
CA GLU A 141 -7.26 22.82 5.40
C GLU A 141 -7.23 21.92 4.15
N ASN A 142 -6.11 21.90 3.40
CA ASN A 142 -6.03 21.19 2.12
C ASN A 142 -5.04 20.03 2.12
N ILE A 143 -4.10 20.01 3.06
CA ILE A 143 -3.00 19.03 3.04
C ILE A 143 -3.47 17.59 3.19
N PHE A 144 -4.51 17.34 4.00
CA PHE A 144 -5.08 16.00 4.15
C PHE A 144 -5.61 15.48 2.82
N LEU A 145 -6.42 16.29 2.10
CA LEU A 145 -6.98 15.92 0.81
C LEU A 145 -5.86 15.68 -0.21
N VAL A 146 -4.86 16.55 -0.25
CA VAL A 146 -3.72 16.42 -1.17
C VAL A 146 -2.94 15.13 -0.90
N ILE A 147 -2.56 14.85 0.34
CA ILE A 147 -1.82 13.63 0.72
C ILE A 147 -2.68 12.39 0.45
N ALA A 148 -3.96 12.41 0.81
CA ALA A 148 -4.88 11.30 0.57
C ALA A 148 -5.05 11.02 -0.93
N SER A 149 -5.10 12.07 -1.76
CA SER A 149 -5.22 11.94 -3.22
C SER A 149 -3.94 11.38 -3.83
N ILE A 150 -2.76 11.83 -3.38
CA ILE A 150 -1.46 11.28 -3.82
C ILE A 150 -1.31 9.82 -3.38
N ALA A 151 -1.70 9.48 -2.15
CA ALA A 151 -1.69 8.11 -1.64
C ALA A 151 -2.65 7.22 -2.43
N THR A 152 -3.82 7.74 -2.80
CA THR A 152 -4.79 7.05 -3.67
C THR A 152 -4.18 6.78 -5.04
N PHE A 153 -3.56 7.79 -5.66
CA PHE A 153 -2.84 7.62 -6.93
C PHE A 153 -1.79 6.50 -6.84
N ALA A 154 -0.90 6.59 -5.85
CA ALA A 154 0.18 5.62 -5.67
C ALA A 154 -0.36 4.20 -5.47
N THR A 155 -1.42 4.06 -4.66
CA THR A 155 -2.09 2.78 -4.42
C THR A 155 -2.66 2.21 -5.70
N VAL A 156 -3.48 2.98 -6.43
CA VAL A 156 -4.10 2.53 -7.69
C VAL A 156 -3.04 2.16 -8.71
N TRP A 157 -1.95 2.93 -8.80
CA TRP A 157 -0.84 2.65 -9.70
C TRP A 157 -0.14 1.32 -9.37
N VAL A 158 0.20 1.10 -8.10
CA VAL A 158 0.83 -0.16 -7.64
C VAL A 158 -0.07 -1.36 -7.95
N TRP A 159 -1.37 -1.26 -7.63
CA TRP A 159 -2.33 -2.34 -7.88
C TRP A 159 -2.54 -2.60 -9.37
N LEU A 160 -2.59 -1.56 -10.20
CA LEU A 160 -2.64 -1.70 -11.65
C LEU A 160 -1.40 -2.45 -12.17
N MET A 161 -0.20 -2.07 -11.70
CA MET A 161 1.04 -2.74 -12.10
C MET A 161 1.10 -4.20 -11.64
N ILE A 162 0.61 -4.52 -10.44
CA ILE A 162 0.48 -5.91 -9.96
C ILE A 162 -0.43 -6.70 -10.90
N LEU A 163 -1.60 -6.16 -11.25
CA LEU A 163 -2.56 -6.84 -12.14
C LEU A 163 -2.01 -7.03 -13.56
N VAL A 164 -1.41 -5.99 -14.14
CA VAL A 164 -0.80 -6.05 -15.48
C VAL A 164 0.34 -7.08 -15.50
N THR A 165 1.20 -7.07 -14.47
CA THR A 165 2.31 -8.04 -14.35
C THR A 165 1.78 -9.46 -14.17
N GLN A 166 0.72 -9.65 -13.36
CA GLN A 166 0.07 -10.94 -13.19
C GLN A 166 -0.49 -11.48 -14.51
N VAL A 167 -1.14 -10.60 -15.31
CA VAL A 167 -1.67 -10.98 -16.63
C VAL A 167 -0.55 -11.30 -17.61
N ALA A 168 0.51 -10.49 -17.63
CA ALA A 168 1.69 -10.73 -18.47
C ALA A 168 2.38 -12.06 -18.11
N MET A 169 2.62 -12.31 -16.82
CA MET A 169 3.16 -13.57 -16.31
C MET A 169 2.29 -14.76 -16.72
N ARG A 170 0.97 -14.67 -16.51
CA ARG A 170 0.06 -15.78 -16.86
C ARG A 170 0.00 -16.04 -18.37
N ARG A 171 0.21 -15.02 -19.20
CA ARG A 171 0.30 -15.15 -20.67
C ARG A 171 1.64 -15.71 -21.16
N SER A 172 2.72 -15.52 -20.40
CA SER A 172 4.04 -16.08 -20.74
C SER A 172 4.25 -17.52 -20.27
N MET A 173 3.34 -18.07 -19.46
CA MET A 173 3.42 -19.45 -18.95
C MET A 173 2.98 -20.49 -19.99
N THR A 174 3.63 -21.65 -19.98
CA THR A 174 3.18 -22.82 -20.74
C THR A 174 1.95 -23.47 -20.10
N ARG A 175 1.29 -24.40 -20.81
CA ARG A 175 0.11 -25.10 -20.28
C ARG A 175 0.46 -25.93 -19.04
N GLU A 176 1.64 -26.52 -19.03
CA GLU A 176 2.17 -27.33 -17.92
C GLU A 176 2.40 -26.45 -16.69
N GLN A 177 3.06 -25.30 -16.87
CA GLN A 177 3.28 -24.34 -15.78
C GLN A 177 1.97 -23.80 -15.21
N VAL A 178 0.96 -23.59 -16.06
CA VAL A 178 -0.38 -23.17 -15.61
C VAL A 178 -1.06 -24.27 -14.78
N ALA A 179 -0.86 -25.55 -15.11
CA ALA A 179 -1.42 -26.68 -14.36
C ALA A 179 -0.78 -26.85 -12.97
N GLU A 180 0.46 -26.37 -12.80
CA GLU A 180 1.19 -26.43 -11.52
C GLU A 180 0.84 -25.29 -10.55
N LEU A 181 0.04 -24.31 -10.97
CA LEU A 181 -0.37 -23.19 -10.11
C LEU A 181 -1.19 -23.68 -8.91
N LYS A 182 -0.61 -23.59 -7.71
CA LYS A 182 -1.26 -23.97 -6.45
C LYS A 182 -2.40 -23.04 -6.02
N PHE A 183 -2.37 -21.80 -6.52
CA PHE A 183 -3.39 -20.79 -6.21
C PHE A 183 -3.71 -19.97 -7.47
N PRO A 184 -4.48 -20.53 -8.43
CA PRO A 184 -4.83 -19.84 -9.66
C PRO A 184 -5.89 -18.76 -9.39
N VAL A 185 -5.80 -17.65 -10.13
CA VAL A 185 -6.83 -16.61 -10.09
C VAL A 185 -8.17 -17.18 -10.59
N PRO A 186 -9.29 -16.96 -9.87
CA PRO A 186 -10.60 -17.40 -10.32
C PRO A 186 -11.04 -16.63 -11.58
N PHE A 187 -11.90 -17.23 -12.40
CA PHE A 187 -12.50 -16.61 -13.60
C PHE A 187 -11.50 -16.00 -14.60
N TRP A 188 -10.36 -16.67 -14.80
CA TRP A 188 -9.40 -16.27 -15.82
C TRP A 188 -10.01 -16.32 -17.24
N PRO A 189 -9.81 -15.30 -18.10
CA PRO A 189 -9.10 -14.03 -17.90
C PRO A 189 -9.99 -12.85 -17.46
N TYR A 190 -11.30 -13.05 -17.29
CA TYR A 190 -12.28 -11.99 -17.09
C TYR A 190 -12.12 -11.23 -15.77
N ALA A 191 -11.82 -11.91 -14.67
CA ALA A 191 -11.67 -11.24 -13.37
C ALA A 191 -10.49 -10.24 -13.35
N PRO A 192 -9.27 -10.60 -13.79
CA PRO A 192 -8.17 -9.63 -13.93
C PRO A 192 -8.51 -8.47 -14.87
N ILE A 193 -9.20 -8.73 -15.99
CA ILE A 193 -9.60 -7.67 -16.93
C ILE A 193 -10.56 -6.69 -16.25
N ALA A 194 -11.58 -7.20 -15.56
CA ALA A 194 -12.53 -6.36 -14.82
C ALA A 194 -11.83 -5.51 -13.74
N ALA A 195 -10.87 -6.10 -13.01
CA ALA A 195 -10.07 -5.38 -12.02
C ALA A 195 -9.19 -4.28 -12.66
N ILE A 196 -8.55 -4.55 -13.79
CA ILE A 196 -7.75 -3.55 -14.53
C ILE A 196 -8.64 -2.41 -15.01
N VAL A 197 -9.79 -2.71 -15.60
CA VAL A 197 -10.76 -1.69 -16.04
C VAL A 197 -11.21 -0.83 -14.86
N PHE A 198 -11.46 -1.45 -13.70
CA PHE A 198 -11.81 -0.71 -12.49
C PHE A 198 -10.67 0.20 -11.99
N MET A 199 -9.42 -0.25 -12.02
CA MET A 199 -8.27 0.61 -11.68
C MET A 199 -8.14 1.81 -12.64
N VAL A 200 -8.31 1.58 -13.95
CA VAL A 200 -8.31 2.66 -14.95
C VAL A 200 -9.48 3.63 -14.74
N PHE A 201 -10.65 3.10 -14.38
CA PHE A 201 -11.81 3.92 -14.02
C PHE A 201 -11.50 4.85 -12.83
N ILE A 202 -10.80 4.37 -11.79
CA ILE A 202 -10.40 5.22 -10.66
C ILE A 202 -9.48 6.36 -11.10
N PHE A 203 -8.55 6.12 -12.03
CA PHE A 203 -7.75 7.22 -12.61
C PHE A 203 -8.61 8.24 -13.36
N GLY A 204 -9.65 7.77 -14.07
CA GLY A 204 -10.64 8.66 -14.69
C GLY A 204 -11.37 9.52 -13.66
N VAL A 205 -11.77 8.93 -12.53
CA VAL A 205 -12.39 9.65 -11.40
C VAL A 205 -11.44 10.69 -10.81
N LEU A 206 -10.18 10.34 -10.55
CA LEU A 206 -9.18 11.27 -10.03
C LEU A 206 -8.93 12.46 -10.98
N GLY A 207 -9.09 12.24 -12.29
CA GLY A 207 -8.94 13.29 -13.30
C GLY A 207 -10.20 14.13 -13.51
N TYR A 208 -11.36 13.60 -13.16
CA TYR A 208 -12.62 14.30 -13.28
C TYR A 208 -12.79 15.37 -12.20
N PHE A 209 -12.41 15.08 -10.95
CA PHE A 209 -12.56 16.01 -9.83
C PHE A 209 -11.38 16.99 -9.72
N PRO A 210 -11.60 18.31 -9.80
CA PRO A 210 -10.53 19.32 -9.74
C PRO A 210 -9.62 19.21 -8.51
N GLU A 211 -10.20 18.84 -7.36
CA GLU A 211 -9.48 18.72 -6.09
C GLU A 211 -8.46 17.57 -6.10
N THR A 212 -8.68 16.55 -6.92
CA THR A 212 -7.83 15.36 -7.01
C THR A 212 -6.90 15.36 -8.23
N GLN A 213 -7.11 16.26 -9.19
CA GLN A 213 -6.29 16.35 -10.42
C GLN A 213 -4.81 16.61 -10.11
N ALA A 214 -4.51 17.38 -9.07
CA ALA A 214 -3.13 17.62 -8.64
C ALA A 214 -2.38 16.31 -8.34
N ALA A 215 -3.05 15.30 -7.81
CA ALA A 215 -2.44 14.00 -7.54
C ALA A 215 -2.06 13.24 -8.81
N LEU A 216 -2.84 13.35 -9.90
CA LEU A 216 -2.47 12.78 -11.20
C LEU A 216 -1.22 13.45 -11.77
N MET A 217 -1.14 14.78 -11.69
CA MET A 217 0.03 15.52 -12.18
C MET A 217 1.29 15.16 -11.39
N VAL A 218 1.22 15.20 -10.06
CA VAL A 218 2.34 14.83 -9.19
C VAL A 218 2.74 13.38 -9.42
N GLY A 219 1.76 12.48 -9.52
CA GLY A 219 1.97 11.07 -9.82
C GLY A 219 2.63 10.82 -11.17
N ALA A 220 2.18 11.49 -12.22
CA ALA A 220 2.76 11.39 -13.55
C ALA A 220 4.20 11.91 -13.58
N VAL A 221 4.46 13.07 -12.97
CA VAL A 221 5.82 13.63 -12.83
C VAL A 221 6.71 12.64 -12.08
N TRP A 222 6.20 12.04 -10.99
CA TRP A 222 6.94 11.04 -10.22
C TRP A 222 7.28 9.80 -11.04
N ILE A 223 6.34 9.27 -11.82
CA ILE A 223 6.60 8.12 -12.71
C ILE A 223 7.65 8.48 -13.76
N VAL A 224 7.58 9.66 -14.38
CA VAL A 224 8.58 10.13 -15.35
C VAL A 224 9.96 10.20 -14.69
N LEU A 225 10.05 10.75 -13.48
CA LEU A 225 11.30 10.79 -12.72
C LEU A 225 11.85 9.39 -12.43
N LEU A 226 11.01 8.44 -12.04
CA LEU A 226 11.42 7.05 -11.82
C LEU A 226 11.91 6.36 -13.10
N VAL A 227 11.24 6.60 -14.23
CA VAL A 227 11.66 6.05 -15.54
C VAL A 227 13.01 6.64 -15.96
N VAL A 228 13.20 7.95 -15.80
CA VAL A 228 14.48 8.63 -16.10
C VAL A 228 15.59 8.08 -15.19
N ALA A 229 15.33 7.98 -13.88
CA ALA A 229 16.28 7.40 -12.94
C ALA A 229 16.62 5.95 -13.29
N TYR A 230 15.62 5.15 -13.67
CA TYR A 230 15.81 3.77 -14.13
C TYR A 230 16.75 3.70 -15.33
N LEU A 231 16.50 4.51 -16.37
CA LEU A 231 17.29 4.49 -17.60
C LEU A 231 18.73 5.01 -17.41
N LEU A 232 18.93 6.00 -16.54
CA LEU A 232 20.22 6.67 -16.36
C LEU A 232 21.13 6.04 -15.30
N TRP A 233 20.56 5.52 -14.20
CA TRP A 233 21.34 5.11 -13.02
C TRP A 233 21.23 3.63 -12.66
N VAL A 234 20.17 2.96 -13.10
CA VAL A 234 19.69 1.75 -12.41
C VAL A 234 19.39 0.60 -13.38
N LYS A 235 19.50 0.84 -14.71
CA LYS A 235 19.31 -0.18 -15.74
C LYS A 235 20.35 -1.29 -15.55
N PRO A 236 19.96 -2.53 -15.22
CA PRO A 236 20.92 -3.62 -15.08
C PRO A 236 21.62 -3.85 -16.42
N ALA A 237 22.94 -4.07 -16.39
CA ALA A 237 23.66 -4.54 -17.57
C ALA A 237 23.04 -5.87 -18.01
N ALA A 238 22.70 -5.99 -19.30
CA ALA A 238 22.05 -7.18 -19.85
C ALA A 238 22.94 -8.41 -19.58
N GLY A 239 22.54 -9.26 -18.62
CA GLY A 239 23.29 -10.47 -18.23
C GLY A 239 23.39 -10.72 -16.72
N ALA A 240 23.18 -9.72 -15.85
CA ALA A 240 23.39 -9.88 -14.40
C ALA A 240 22.21 -10.49 -13.62
N ALA A 241 21.06 -10.75 -14.26
CA ALA A 241 19.80 -11.07 -13.57
C ALA A 241 19.58 -12.56 -13.23
N VAL A 242 20.56 -13.44 -13.47
CA VAL A 242 20.39 -14.90 -13.33
C VAL A 242 21.25 -15.53 -12.22
N GLU A 243 22.17 -14.79 -11.59
CA GLU A 243 23.02 -15.37 -10.54
C GLU A 243 22.34 -15.25 -9.16
N GLU A 244 21.67 -16.35 -8.80
CA GLU A 244 21.22 -16.83 -7.49
C GLU A 244 21.21 -15.81 -6.31
N ALA A 245 19.99 -15.48 -5.86
CA ALA A 245 19.81 -14.90 -4.53
C ALA A 245 20.33 -15.90 -3.47
N PRO A 246 21.22 -15.50 -2.54
CA PRO A 246 21.68 -16.40 -1.49
C PRO A 246 20.49 -16.79 -0.61
N GLU A 247 20.34 -18.08 -0.34
CA GLU A 247 19.38 -18.58 0.64
C GLU A 247 19.65 -17.89 1.99
N LEU A 248 18.64 -17.19 2.49
CA LEU A 248 18.66 -16.61 3.83
C LEU A 248 18.55 -17.75 4.84
N SER A 249 19.67 -18.05 5.52
CA SER A 249 19.72 -18.88 6.73
C SER A 249 19.62 -18.04 7.99
#